data_AF-A0A2Z6MKW8-F1
#
_entry.id   AF-A0A2Z6MKW8-F1
#
_cell.length_a   1.000
_cell.length_b   1.000
_cell.length_c   1.000
_cell.angle_alpha   90.00
_cell.angle_beta   90.00
_cell.angle_gamma   90.00
#
_symmetry.space_group_name_H-M   'P 1'
#
loop_
_entity.id
_entity.type
_entity.pdbx_description
1 polymer ?
#
loop_
_entity_poly.entity_id
_entity_poly.type
_entity_poly.pdbx_seq_one_letter_code
_entity_poly.pdbx_strand_id
1 'polypeptide(L)'
;MAPSHIAFIAISMVLFSSVAMAADHTVGDDKGWTINFNYTQWAQDKVFHVGDNLVFNYDSTKHNVFKVNGTLFQSCTFPPANEALDTGKDIIQLKTEGRKWYVCGVADHCSARQMKLVITVLGNGAPAPSPTSSAYSTVSSMFGVVVAATVAITTIFV
;
A
#
# COMPACT_ATOMS: atom_id res chain seq x y z
N MET A 1 1.39 -6.47 -40.66
CA MET A 1 2.09 -5.64 -39.65
C MET A 1 3.50 -6.18 -39.52
N ALA A 2 4.54 -5.36 -39.73
CA ALA A 2 5.92 -5.84 -39.78
C ALA A 2 6.41 -6.31 -38.39
N PRO A 3 7.29 -7.34 -38.31
CA PRO A 3 7.79 -7.90 -37.05
C PRO A 3 8.49 -6.86 -36.14
N SER A 4 9.01 -5.78 -36.74
CA SER A 4 9.54 -4.62 -36.00
C SER A 4 8.49 -3.93 -35.13
N HIS A 5 7.25 -3.78 -35.61
CA HIS A 5 6.17 -3.14 -34.85
C HIS A 5 5.71 -4.00 -33.66
N ILE A 6 5.75 -5.33 -33.80
CA ILE A 6 5.38 -6.26 -32.73
C ILE A 6 6.43 -6.21 -31.59
N ALA A 7 7.72 -6.11 -31.94
CA ALA A 7 8.79 -5.95 -30.95
C ALA A 7 8.68 -4.61 -30.19
N PHE A 8 8.36 -3.51 -30.87
CA PHE A 8 8.15 -2.21 -30.22
C PHE A 8 6.93 -2.21 -29.28
N ILE A 9 5.84 -2.88 -29.64
CA ILE A 9 4.64 -3.01 -28.79
C ILE A 9 4.92 -3.87 -27.55
N ALA A 10 5.67 -4.97 -27.71
CA ALA A 10 6.04 -5.84 -26.60
C ALA A 10 6.98 -5.15 -25.59
N ILE A 11 7.95 -4.36 -26.06
CA ILE A 11 8.86 -3.57 -25.19
C ILE A 11 8.10 -2.46 -24.45
N SER A 12 7.09 -1.86 -25.07
CA SER A 12 6.25 -0.83 -24.44
C SER A 12 5.36 -1.36 -23.31
N MET A 13 4.96 -2.64 -23.32
CA MET A 13 4.11 -3.23 -22.26
C MET A 13 4.89 -3.58 -20.98
N VAL A 14 6.21 -3.72 -21.04
CA VAL A 14 7.07 -4.12 -19.89
C VAL A 14 7.35 -2.96 -18.92
N LEU A 15 7.00 -1.72 -19.28
CA LEU A 15 7.38 -0.52 -18.51
C LEU A 15 6.28 0.05 -17.60
N PHE A 16 5.11 -0.58 -17.49
CA PHE A 16 4.10 -0.19 -16.50
C PHE A 16 4.41 -0.78 -15.12
N SER A 17 5.56 -0.41 -14.56
CA SER A 17 5.81 -0.56 -13.13
C SER A 17 4.75 0.28 -12.41
N SER A 18 3.84 -0.37 -11.68
CA SER A 18 2.86 0.34 -10.85
C SER A 18 3.61 1.18 -9.81
N VAL A 19 3.60 2.50 -9.96
CA VAL A 19 4.09 3.39 -8.91
C VAL A 19 3.07 3.32 -7.78
N ALA A 20 3.44 2.65 -6.68
CA ALA A 20 2.62 2.63 -5.47
C ALA A 20 2.70 4.02 -4.81
N MET A 21 1.67 4.84 -5.01
CA MET A 21 1.49 6.11 -4.31
C MET A 21 0.84 5.84 -2.95
N ALA A 22 1.37 6.46 -1.89
CA ALA A 22 0.72 6.44 -0.57
C ALA A 22 -0.64 7.16 -0.65
N ALA A 23 -1.70 6.54 -0.11
CA ALA A 23 -3.04 7.11 -0.13
C ALA A 23 -3.34 7.91 1.15
N ASP A 24 -4.08 9.01 1.00
CA ASP A 24 -4.60 9.79 2.12
C ASP A 24 -6.07 9.41 2.36
N HIS A 25 -6.36 8.83 3.52
CA HIS A 25 -7.71 8.48 3.94
C HIS A 25 -8.24 9.53 4.92
N THR A 26 -9.16 10.38 4.45
CA THR A 26 -9.82 11.36 5.33
C THR A 26 -10.83 10.67 6.23
N VAL A 27 -10.55 10.65 7.53
CA VAL A 27 -11.36 9.93 8.52
C VAL A 27 -12.74 10.57 8.64
N GLY A 28 -13.78 9.79 8.33
CA GLY A 28 -15.17 10.25 8.31
C GLY A 28 -15.58 11.02 7.04
N ASP A 29 -14.72 11.08 6.03
CA ASP A 29 -14.95 11.82 4.78
C ASP A 29 -15.42 13.25 5.08
N ASP A 30 -16.51 13.73 4.46
CA ASP A 30 -17.05 15.08 4.69
C ASP A 30 -17.55 15.34 6.12
N LYS A 31 -17.75 14.28 6.93
CA LYS A 31 -18.17 14.42 8.34
C LYS A 31 -17.00 14.68 9.28
N GLY A 32 -15.78 14.32 8.88
CA GLY A 32 -14.58 14.43 9.70
C GLY A 32 -14.60 13.55 10.95
N TRP A 33 -13.74 13.91 11.91
CA TRP A 33 -13.63 13.28 13.21
C TRP A 33 -14.64 13.90 14.19
N THR A 34 -15.74 13.20 14.46
CA THR A 34 -16.91 13.70 15.18
C THR A 34 -17.66 12.58 15.94
N ILE A 35 -18.57 12.99 16.81
CA ILE A 35 -19.42 12.11 17.63
C ILE A 35 -20.62 11.57 16.83
N ASN A 36 -21.18 10.45 17.28
CA ASN A 36 -22.36 9.78 16.73
C ASN A 36 -22.22 9.39 15.25
N PHE A 37 -20.99 9.10 14.82
CA PHE A 37 -20.68 8.65 13.47
C PHE A 37 -20.18 7.20 13.48
N ASN A 38 -20.61 6.41 12.50
CA ASN A 38 -20.24 4.99 12.41
C ASN A 38 -18.92 4.82 11.66
N TYR A 39 -17.81 4.90 12.39
CA TYR A 39 -16.47 4.69 11.84
C TYR A 39 -16.19 3.26 11.36
N THR A 40 -16.89 2.27 11.91
CA THR A 40 -16.81 0.88 11.42
C THR A 40 -17.38 0.78 10.01
N GLN A 41 -18.54 1.38 9.75
CA GLN A 41 -19.12 1.45 8.41
C GLN A 41 -18.21 2.23 7.46
N TRP A 42 -17.68 3.37 7.91
CA TRP A 42 -16.76 4.19 7.09
C TRP A 42 -15.50 3.43 6.68
N ALA A 43 -14.96 2.57 7.55
CA ALA A 43 -13.75 1.80 7.28
C ALA A 43 -14.01 0.53 6.45
N GLN A 44 -15.26 0.07 6.33
CA GLN A 44 -15.60 -1.25 5.78
C GLN A 44 -15.14 -1.45 4.33
N ASP A 45 -15.23 -0.41 3.51
CA ASP A 45 -14.97 -0.48 2.07
C ASP A 45 -13.58 0.10 1.71
N LYS A 46 -12.74 0.33 2.73
CA LYS A 46 -11.41 0.93 2.57
C LYS A 46 -10.31 -0.11 2.80
N VAL A 47 -9.26 -0.03 2.00
CA VAL A 47 -8.05 -0.83 2.16
C VAL A 47 -6.91 0.10 2.57
N PHE A 48 -6.30 -0.21 3.71
CA PHE A 48 -5.19 0.57 4.27
C PHE A 48 -3.90 -0.20 4.08
N HIS A 49 -2.87 0.45 3.52
CA HIS A 49 -1.55 -0.13 3.36
C HIS A 49 -0.50 0.58 4.22
N VAL A 50 0.63 -0.08 4.43
CA VAL A 50 1.81 0.60 4.98
C VAL A 50 2.24 1.72 4.04
N GLY A 51 2.43 2.91 4.59
CA GLY A 51 2.78 4.13 3.85
C GLY A 51 1.61 5.09 3.67
N ASP A 52 0.37 4.61 3.71
CA ASP A 52 -0.84 5.45 3.67
C ASP A 52 -0.93 6.37 4.89
N ASN A 53 -1.76 7.40 4.79
CA ASN A 53 -2.06 8.34 5.87
C ASN A 53 -3.52 8.29 6.28
N LEU A 54 -3.78 8.46 7.58
CA LEU A 54 -5.09 8.87 8.09
C LEU A 54 -5.08 10.37 8.33
N VAL A 55 -6.06 11.08 7.79
CA VAL A 55 -6.23 12.53 7.97
C VAL A 55 -7.43 12.78 8.87
N PHE A 56 -7.19 13.34 10.06
CA PHE A 56 -8.22 13.66 11.04
C PHE A 56 -8.51 15.16 11.01
N ASN A 57 -9.71 15.53 10.55
CA ASN A 57 -10.19 16.91 10.55
C ASN A 57 -11.26 17.11 11.64
N TYR A 58 -11.07 18.05 12.55
CA TYR A 58 -12.00 18.32 13.65
C TYR A 58 -11.78 19.70 14.31
N ASP A 59 -12.74 20.12 15.12
CA ASP A 59 -12.61 21.28 16.02
C ASP A 59 -11.73 20.91 17.22
N SER A 60 -10.49 21.40 17.25
CA SER A 60 -9.50 21.11 18.30
C SER A 60 -9.90 21.59 19.69
N THR A 61 -10.89 22.48 19.80
CA THR A 61 -11.43 22.89 21.10
C THR A 61 -12.40 21.86 21.69
N LYS A 62 -12.85 20.88 20.88
CA LYS A 62 -13.85 19.88 21.26
C LYS A 62 -13.36 18.45 21.19
N HIS A 63 -12.36 18.18 20.37
CA HIS A 63 -11.92 16.82 20.08
C HIS A 63 -10.40 16.74 20.08
N ASN A 64 -9.93 15.49 20.16
CA ASN A 64 -8.53 15.12 20.04
C ASN A 64 -8.45 13.70 19.47
N VAL A 65 -7.24 13.25 19.20
CA VAL A 65 -6.96 11.89 18.71
C VAL A 65 -5.89 11.25 19.58
N PHE A 66 -6.24 10.14 20.22
CA PHE A 66 -5.27 9.22 20.81
C PHE A 66 -5.08 8.01 19.91
N LYS A 67 -3.83 7.62 19.70
CA LYS A 67 -3.47 6.28 19.23
C LYS A 67 -3.36 5.36 20.45
N VAL A 68 -4.13 4.27 20.46
CA VAL A 68 -4.20 3.36 21.61
C VAL A 68 -4.05 1.89 21.19
N ASN A 69 -4.01 0.99 22.16
CA ASN A 69 -4.11 -0.45 21.92
C ASN A 69 -5.57 -0.92 22.00
N GLY A 70 -5.82 -2.19 21.64
CA GLY A 70 -7.17 -2.77 21.64
C GLY A 70 -7.85 -2.78 23.01
N THR A 71 -7.10 -2.94 24.11
CA THR A 71 -7.66 -2.92 25.47
C THR A 71 -8.20 -1.53 25.80
N LEU A 72 -7.36 -0.51 25.65
CA LEU A 72 -7.72 0.90 25.89
C LEU A 72 -8.85 1.38 24.96
N PHE A 73 -8.87 0.91 23.71
CA PHE A 73 -9.96 1.16 22.77
C PHE A 73 -11.30 0.56 23.23
N GLN A 74 -11.27 -0.64 23.81
CA GLN A 74 -12.47 -1.32 24.29
C GLN A 74 -13.02 -0.68 25.56
N SER A 75 -12.13 -0.33 26.51
CA SER A 75 -12.51 0.32 27.77
C SER A 75 -12.72 1.83 27.64
N CYS A 76 -12.36 2.44 26.50
CA CYS A 76 -12.32 3.90 26.34
C CYS A 76 -11.52 4.57 27.47
N THR A 77 -10.32 4.06 27.71
CA THR A 77 -9.34 4.65 28.63
C THR A 77 -8.16 5.18 27.83
N PHE A 78 -7.52 6.24 28.31
CA PHE A 78 -6.61 7.04 27.49
C PHE A 78 -5.28 7.28 28.22
N PRO A 79 -4.18 7.43 27.48
CA PRO A 79 -2.94 7.97 28.03
C PRO A 79 -3.11 9.39 28.60
N PRO A 80 -2.08 9.93 29.28
CA PRO A 80 -2.04 11.34 29.68
C PRO A 80 -2.34 12.31 28.53
N ALA A 81 -2.97 13.44 28.85
CA ALA A 81 -3.47 14.40 27.86
C ALA A 81 -2.40 14.94 26.90
N ASN A 82 -1.14 15.04 27.33
CA ASN A 82 -0.02 15.52 26.52
C ASN A 82 0.44 14.54 25.42
N GLU A 83 -0.11 13.32 25.39
CA GLU A 83 0.12 12.35 24.31
C GLU A 83 -0.96 12.41 23.21
N ALA A 84 -2.01 13.23 23.41
CA ALA A 84 -3.03 13.43 22.39
C ALA A 84 -2.47 14.24 21.22
N LEU A 85 -2.99 13.96 20.03
CA LEU A 85 -2.94 14.92 18.93
C LEU A 85 -4.15 15.83 19.04
N ASP A 86 -3.94 17.14 18.93
CA ASP A 86 -4.93 18.17 19.25
C ASP A 86 -4.88 19.38 18.30
N THR A 87 -4.29 19.25 17.10
CA THR A 87 -4.18 20.39 16.18
C THR A 87 -5.47 20.71 15.42
N GLY A 88 -6.40 19.74 15.35
CA GLY A 88 -7.62 19.82 14.54
C GLY A 88 -7.43 19.40 13.07
N LYS A 89 -6.18 19.17 12.64
CA LYS A 89 -5.83 18.65 11.31
C LYS A 89 -4.63 17.71 11.40
N ASP A 90 -4.79 16.63 12.15
CA ASP A 90 -3.69 15.69 12.38
C ASP A 90 -3.58 14.66 11.27
N ILE A 91 -2.33 14.33 10.91
CA ILE A 91 -2.02 13.30 9.92
C ILE A 91 -1.22 12.20 10.61
N ILE A 92 -1.71 10.95 10.50
CA ILE A 92 -1.03 9.77 11.03
C ILE A 92 -0.63 8.86 9.88
N GLN A 93 0.67 8.76 9.63
CA GLN A 93 1.21 7.78 8.68
C GLN A 93 1.13 6.36 9.25
N LEU A 94 0.63 5.43 8.44
CA LEU A 94 0.50 4.01 8.75
C LEU A 94 1.84 3.30 8.49
N LYS A 95 2.72 3.31 9.51
CA LYS A 95 4.10 2.82 9.37
C LYS A 95 4.25 1.30 9.47
N THR A 96 3.28 0.60 10.03
CA THR A 96 3.35 -0.85 10.26
C THR A 96 2.02 -1.51 9.99
N GLU A 97 2.07 -2.77 9.57
CA GLU A 97 0.88 -3.59 9.35
C GLU A 97 0.14 -3.94 10.65
N GLY A 98 -1.02 -4.56 10.51
CA GLY A 98 -1.88 -5.02 11.60
C GLY A 98 -2.90 -3.99 12.07
N ARG A 99 -3.63 -4.34 13.12
CA ARG A 99 -4.70 -3.50 13.66
C ARG A 99 -4.18 -2.21 14.29
N LYS A 100 -4.86 -1.10 14.02
CA LYS A 100 -4.61 0.22 14.61
C LYS A 100 -5.90 0.75 15.23
N TRP A 101 -5.80 1.40 16.38
CA TRP A 101 -6.93 1.92 17.13
C TRP A 101 -6.75 3.39 17.48
N TYR A 102 -7.81 4.15 17.27
CA TYR A 102 -7.87 5.58 17.48
C TYR A 102 -9.13 5.96 18.22
N VAL A 103 -9.04 6.89 19.17
CA VAL A 103 -10.17 7.31 20.01
C VAL A 103 -10.10 8.80 20.31
N CYS A 104 -11.26 9.43 20.54
CA CYS A 104 -11.31 10.75 21.17
C CYS A 104 -11.40 10.56 22.69
N GLY A 105 -10.49 11.18 23.42
CA GLY A 105 -10.40 11.10 24.88
C GLY A 105 -11.22 12.15 25.63
N VAL A 106 -11.99 12.98 24.92
CA VAL A 106 -12.80 14.04 25.54
C VAL A 106 -14.10 13.45 26.08
N ALA A 107 -14.34 13.63 27.38
CA ALA A 107 -15.56 13.25 28.09
C ALA A 107 -16.06 11.83 27.73
N ASP A 108 -17.29 11.71 27.22
CA ASP A 108 -17.96 10.46 26.85
C ASP A 108 -17.90 10.14 25.35
N HIS A 109 -17.08 10.88 24.58
CA HIS A 109 -17.06 10.79 23.12
C HIS A 109 -16.74 9.38 22.61
N CYS A 110 -15.78 8.69 23.23
CA CYS A 110 -15.44 7.30 22.89
C CYS A 110 -16.52 6.31 23.36
N SER A 111 -16.92 6.38 24.64
CA SER A 111 -17.67 5.32 25.31
C SER A 111 -19.16 5.34 24.97
N ALA A 112 -19.77 6.53 24.90
CA ALA A 112 -21.19 6.70 24.67
C ALA A 112 -21.50 7.17 23.24
N ARG A 113 -20.58 7.91 22.61
CA ARG A 113 -20.86 8.62 21.34
C ARG A 113 -20.08 8.07 20.15
N GLN A 114 -19.51 6.87 20.27
CA GLN A 114 -18.90 6.11 19.17
C GLN A 114 -17.77 6.83 18.41
N MET A 115 -17.09 7.80 19.02
CA MET A 115 -15.96 8.52 18.41
C MET A 115 -14.65 7.74 18.57
N LYS A 116 -14.61 6.59 17.89
CA LYS A 116 -13.53 5.60 17.94
C LYS A 116 -13.42 4.88 16.59
N LEU A 117 -12.20 4.68 16.11
CA LEU A 117 -11.89 4.02 14.84
C LEU A 117 -10.93 2.85 15.07
N VAL A 118 -11.24 1.72 14.44
CA VAL A 118 -10.30 0.60 14.28
C VAL A 118 -10.16 0.28 12.80
N ILE A 119 -8.92 0.10 12.36
CA ILE A 119 -8.60 -0.32 10.98
C ILE A 119 -7.60 -1.48 11.02
N THR A 120 -7.48 -2.19 9.90
CA THR A 120 -6.42 -3.17 9.66
C THR A 120 -5.54 -2.67 8.52
N VAL A 121 -4.24 -2.56 8.78
CA VAL A 121 -3.26 -2.13 7.79
C VAL A 121 -2.59 -3.36 7.21
N LEU A 122 -2.56 -3.45 5.88
CA LEU A 122 -1.88 -4.50 5.14
C LEU A 122 -0.42 -4.11 4.91
N GLY A 123 0.49 -5.08 5.03
CA GLY A 123 1.86 -4.90 4.58
C GLY A 123 1.94 -4.74 3.06
N ASN A 124 2.97 -4.07 2.58
CA ASN A 124 3.27 -4.08 1.16
C ASN A 124 3.80 -5.49 0.86
N GLY A 125 3.03 -6.28 0.11
CA GLY A 125 3.46 -7.62 -0.30
C GLY A 125 4.88 -7.58 -0.89
N ALA A 126 5.62 -8.68 -0.76
CA ALA A 126 6.93 -8.78 -1.39
C ALA A 126 6.83 -8.36 -2.86
N PRO A 127 7.80 -7.58 -3.41
CA PRO A 127 7.85 -7.33 -4.83
C PRO A 127 7.73 -8.67 -5.56
N ALA A 128 6.88 -8.73 -6.60
CA ALA A 128 6.81 -9.92 -7.43
C ALA A 128 8.25 -10.32 -7.82
N PRO A 129 8.64 -11.60 -7.70
CA PRO A 129 9.98 -12.01 -8.11
C PRO A 129 10.22 -11.54 -9.54
N SER A 130 11.37 -10.92 -9.79
CA SER A 130 11.77 -10.53 -11.13
C SER A 130 11.52 -11.69 -12.08
N PRO A 131 10.91 -11.46 -13.26
CA PRO A 131 10.66 -12.55 -14.20
C PRO A 131 11.99 -13.25 -14.48
N THR A 132 12.08 -14.53 -14.12
CA THR A 132 13.25 -15.34 -14.43
C THR A 132 13.32 -15.44 -15.94
N SER A 133 14.30 -14.77 -16.55
CA SER A 133 14.51 -14.85 -18.00
C SER A 133 14.96 -16.25 -18.35
N SER A 134 14.04 -17.10 -18.80
CA SER A 134 14.29 -18.42 -19.38
C SER A 134 15.12 -18.36 -20.68
N ALA A 135 15.48 -17.16 -21.15
CA ALA A 135 16.14 -16.95 -22.44
C ALA A 135 17.62 -17.39 -22.46
N TYR A 136 18.24 -17.67 -21.32
CA TYR A 136 19.64 -18.16 -21.29
C TYR A 136 19.79 -19.64 -21.65
N SER A 137 18.71 -20.44 -21.63
CA SER A 137 18.82 -21.86 -21.99
C SER A 137 18.78 -22.11 -23.50
N THR A 138 18.32 -21.14 -24.30
CA THR A 138 18.23 -21.27 -25.77
C THR A 138 19.47 -20.75 -26.51
N VAL A 139 20.28 -19.86 -25.91
CA VAL A 139 21.50 -19.35 -26.55
C VAL A 139 22.70 -20.29 -26.43
N SER A 140 22.73 -21.20 -25.44
CA SER A 140 23.82 -22.17 -25.32
C SER A 140 23.74 -23.32 -26.34
N SER A 141 22.58 -23.54 -26.97
CA SER A 141 22.40 -24.63 -27.96
C SER A 141 22.76 -24.22 -29.40
N MET A 142 22.93 -22.93 -29.70
CA MET A 142 23.22 -22.47 -31.06
C MET A 142 24.71 -22.33 -31.37
N PHE A 143 25.59 -22.35 -30.37
CA PHE A 143 27.05 -22.38 -30.62
C PHE A 143 27.58 -23.77 -31.01
N GLY A 144 26.84 -24.85 -30.75
CA GLY A 144 27.23 -26.20 -31.13
C GLY A 144 27.00 -26.55 -32.61
N VAL A 145 26.12 -25.83 -33.31
CA VAL A 145 25.72 -26.17 -34.69
C VAL A 145 26.58 -25.42 -35.73
N VAL A 146 27.18 -24.29 -35.38
CA VAL A 146 27.92 -23.44 -36.35
C VAL A 146 29.36 -23.90 -36.59
N VAL A 147 29.97 -24.70 -35.70
CA VAL A 147 31.36 -25.16 -35.87
C VAL A 147 31.49 -26.43 -36.72
N ALA A 148 30.40 -27.17 -36.97
CA ALA A 148 30.44 -28.38 -37.80
C ALA A 148 30.27 -28.12 -39.31
N ALA A 149 29.87 -26.92 -39.72
CA ALA A 149 29.55 -26.61 -41.12
C ALA A 149 30.65 -25.86 -41.90
N THR A 150 31.84 -25.65 -41.32
CA THR A 150 32.97 -25.01 -42.03
C THR A 150 34.05 -25.98 -42.52
N VAL A 151 33.87 -27.30 -42.38
CA VAL A 151 34.86 -28.30 -42.84
C VAL A 151 34.48 -28.99 -44.17
N ALA A 152 33.31 -28.72 -44.76
CA ALA A 152 32.81 -29.48 -45.91
C ALA A 152 32.68 -28.72 -47.26
N ILE A 153 33.26 -27.52 -47.42
CA ILE A 153 33.22 -26.79 -48.70
C ILE A 153 34.60 -26.24 -49.08
N THR A 154 35.59 -27.12 -49.27
CA THR A 154 36.84 -26.80 -50.03
C THR A 154 37.44 -28.00 -50.76
N THR A 155 36.65 -29.01 -51.17
CA THR A 155 37.17 -30.17 -51.93
C THR A 155 36.43 -30.49 -53.23
N ILE A 156 35.85 -29.50 -53.92
CA ILE A 156 35.42 -29.70 -55.32
C ILE A 156 35.64 -28.40 -56.09
N PHE A 157 36.83 -28.20 -56.65
CA PHE A 157 37.05 -27.84 -58.05
C PHE A 157 38.52 -28.13 -58.36
N VAL A 158 38.70 -29.17 -59.18
CA VAL A 158 39.93 -29.46 -59.93
C VAL A 158 40.18 -28.33 -60.92
#